data_AF-A0A3E2HKU7-F1
#
_entry.id   AF-A0A3E2HKU7-F1
#
_cell.length_a   1.000
_cell.length_b   1.000
_cell.length_c   1.000
_cell.angle_alpha   90.00
_cell.angle_beta   90.00
_cell.angle_gamma   90.00
#
_symmetry.space_group_name_H-M   'P 1'
#
loop_
_entity.id
_entity.type
_entity.pdbx_description
1 polymer ?
#
loop_
_entity_poly.entity_id
_entity_poly.type
_entity_poly.pdbx_seq_one_letter_code
_entity_poly.pdbx_strand_id
1 'polypeptide(L)'
;MANHASKDPNPQQTVRSWGFSHVFTWSDSPNAYYPPHSHRGLTTHLILRGELTICYPQDKDPQKKTFGVGDRIDVDADKVHEVWIGVEGCTYVIGE
;
A
#
# COMPACT_ATOMS: atom_id res chain seq x y z
N MET A 1 38.45 -1.53 -6.68
CA MET A 1 37.38 -0.60 -6.27
C MET A 1 36.07 -1.12 -6.87
N ALA A 2 35.28 -1.85 -6.10
CA ALA A 2 33.99 -2.35 -6.58
C ALA A 2 32.95 -1.25 -6.42
N ASN A 3 32.45 -0.75 -7.55
CA ASN A 3 31.37 0.23 -7.59
C ASN A 3 30.07 -0.50 -7.24
N HIS A 4 29.71 -0.55 -5.95
CA HIS A 4 28.38 -0.98 -5.52
C HIS A 4 27.41 0.19 -5.75
N ALA A 5 27.00 0.37 -7.01
CA ALA A 5 25.73 1.02 -7.28
C ALA A 5 24.64 0.12 -6.66
N SER A 6 23.97 0.62 -5.64
CA SER A 6 22.86 -0.03 -4.94
C SER A 6 21.86 -0.56 -5.96
N LYS A 7 21.73 -1.89 -6.07
CA LYS A 7 20.76 -2.57 -6.94
C LYS A 7 19.37 -2.59 -6.29
N ASP A 8 18.94 -1.51 -5.67
CA ASP A 8 17.56 -1.42 -5.21
C ASP A 8 16.72 -0.98 -6.42
N PRO A 9 15.86 -1.86 -6.98
CA PRO A 9 15.01 -1.46 -8.09
C PRO A 9 14.13 -0.30 -7.63
N ASN A 10 13.98 0.71 -8.49
CA ASN A 10 13.05 1.82 -8.27
C ASN A 10 11.69 1.22 -7.83
N PRO A 11 11.15 1.57 -6.64
CA PRO A 11 9.95 0.94 -6.12
C PRO A 11 8.75 0.96 -7.07
N GLN A 12 8.62 2.02 -7.87
CA GLN A 12 7.55 2.06 -8.87
C GLN A 12 7.82 1.16 -10.08
N GLN A 13 9.08 0.87 -10.42
CA GLN A 13 9.40 -0.15 -11.42
C GLN A 13 9.10 -1.55 -10.88
N THR A 14 9.37 -1.79 -9.60
CA THR A 14 8.98 -3.03 -8.93
C THR A 14 7.47 -3.24 -9.01
N VAL A 15 6.65 -2.24 -8.66
CA VAL A 15 5.19 -2.34 -8.78
C VAL A 15 4.73 -2.51 -10.22
N ARG A 16 5.30 -1.78 -11.20
CA ARG A 16 5.00 -2.00 -12.63
C ARG A 16 5.31 -3.43 -13.08
N SER A 17 6.39 -4.03 -12.58
CA SER A 17 6.76 -5.42 -12.90
C SER A 17 5.75 -6.44 -12.40
N TRP A 18 4.88 -6.08 -11.46
CA TRP A 18 3.77 -6.92 -10.99
C TRP A 18 2.54 -6.85 -11.89
N GLY A 19 2.56 -6.03 -12.95
CA GLY A 19 1.49 -5.96 -13.96
C GLY A 19 0.60 -4.72 -13.89
N PHE A 20 0.85 -3.79 -12.97
CA PHE A 20 0.06 -2.56 -12.85
C PHE A 20 0.46 -1.53 -13.91
N SER A 21 -0.54 -0.97 -14.59
CA SER A 21 -0.34 -0.04 -15.70
C SER A 21 -0.27 1.41 -15.23
N HIS A 22 -1.04 1.77 -14.20
CA HIS A 22 -0.96 3.04 -13.52
C HIS A 22 -0.25 2.86 -12.18
N VAL A 23 0.89 3.53 -12.00
CA VAL A 23 1.72 3.38 -10.81
C VAL A 23 2.27 4.73 -10.38
N PHE A 24 2.06 5.08 -9.11
CA PHE A 24 2.50 6.35 -8.53
C PHE A 24 2.86 6.19 -7.05
N THR A 25 3.62 7.15 -6.52
CA THR A 25 3.95 7.21 -5.10
C THR A 25 3.00 8.17 -4.40
N TRP A 26 2.49 7.76 -3.25
CA TRP A 26 1.61 8.57 -2.41
C TRP A 26 2.15 8.64 -0.98
N SER A 27 1.91 9.77 -0.31
CA SER A 27 2.30 10.01 1.08
C SER A 27 1.11 10.54 1.86
N ASP A 28 0.59 9.72 2.77
CA ASP A 28 -0.42 10.13 3.73
C ASP A 28 0.17 10.83 4.94
N SER A 29 -0.58 11.79 5.46
CA SER A 29 -0.26 12.47 6.71
C SER A 29 -0.49 11.58 7.93
N PRO A 30 0.22 11.83 9.05
CA PRO A 30 -0.02 11.18 10.33
C PRO A 30 -1.50 11.07 10.72
N ASN A 31 -1.92 9.89 11.18
CA ASN A 31 -3.27 9.63 11.68
C ASN A 31 -4.41 9.85 10.66
N ALA A 32 -4.10 9.94 9.37
CA ALA A 32 -5.14 9.97 8.33
C ALA A 32 -6.03 8.73 8.43
N TYR A 33 -7.32 8.92 8.18
CA TYR A 33 -8.33 7.87 8.24
C TYR A 33 -9.19 7.93 6.98
N TYR A 34 -9.35 6.77 6.35
CA TYR A 34 -10.19 6.59 5.20
C TYR A 34 -11.38 5.69 5.59
N PRO A 35 -12.62 6.23 5.56
CA PRO A 35 -13.81 5.44 5.86
C PRO A 35 -14.01 4.30 4.84
N PRO A 36 -14.90 3.33 5.12
CA PRO A 36 -15.13 2.20 4.23
C PRO A 36 -15.38 2.61 2.77
N HIS A 37 -14.56 2.10 1.84
CA HIS A 37 -14.64 2.37 0.41
C HIS A 37 -14.13 1.19 -0.43
N SER A 38 -14.28 1.25 -1.75
CA SER A 38 -13.81 0.23 -2.71
C SER A 38 -13.39 0.87 -4.04
N HIS A 39 -12.62 0.13 -4.82
CA HIS A 39 -12.22 0.48 -6.19
C HIS A 39 -12.68 -0.60 -7.16
N ARG A 40 -12.86 -0.25 -8.44
CA ARG A 40 -13.31 -1.20 -9.47
C ARG A 40 -12.23 -2.18 -9.95
N GLY A 41 -10.96 -1.90 -9.65
CA GLY A 41 -9.82 -2.70 -10.06
C GLY A 41 -9.05 -3.22 -8.84
N LEU A 42 -8.21 -4.22 -9.07
CA LEU A 42 -7.19 -4.64 -8.10
C LEU A 42 -6.28 -3.44 -7.83
N THR A 43 -6.03 -3.14 -6.56
CA THR A 43 -5.02 -2.16 -6.16
C THR A 43 -3.94 -2.82 -5.34
N THR A 44 -2.70 -2.33 -5.46
CA THR A 44 -1.58 -2.76 -4.60
C THR A 44 -0.98 -1.57 -3.89
N HIS A 45 -0.44 -1.82 -2.69
CA HIS A 45 0.30 -0.85 -1.89
C HIS A 45 1.64 -1.47 -1.47
N LEU A 46 2.76 -0.93 -1.93
CA LEU A 46 4.10 -1.29 -1.44
C LEU A 46 4.59 -0.22 -0.47
N ILE A 47 4.70 -0.55 0.81
CA ILE A 47 5.06 0.43 1.85
C ILE A 47 6.56 0.73 1.82
N LEU A 48 6.88 2.02 1.73
CA LEU A 48 8.26 2.55 1.71
C LEU A 48 8.64 3.24 3.02
N ARG A 49 7.69 3.82 3.74
CA ARG A 49 7.88 4.46 5.05
C ARG A 49 6.60 4.42 5.86
N GLY A 50 6.73 4.27 7.18
CA GLY A 50 5.60 4.32 8.11
C GLY A 50 4.78 3.04 8.10
N GLU A 51 3.52 3.15 8.54
CA GLU A 51 2.63 2.00 8.67
C GLU A 51 1.20 2.33 8.22
N LEU A 52 0.52 1.30 7.73
CA LEU A 52 -0.87 1.32 7.31
C LEU A 52 -1.61 0.19 8.01
N THR A 53 -2.73 0.49 8.64
CA THR A 53 -3.67 -0.50 9.18
C THR A 53 -4.89 -0.58 8.29
N ILE A 54 -5.29 -1.78 7.88
CA ILE A 54 -6.46 -2.03 7.03
C ILE A 54 -7.41 -3.03 7.70
N CYS A 55 -8.70 -2.84 7.46
CA CYS A 55 -9.77 -3.77 7.83
C CYS A 55 -10.69 -3.99 6.63
N TYR A 56 -11.27 -5.18 6.53
CA TYR A 56 -12.29 -5.53 5.55
C TYR A 56 -13.64 -5.70 6.27
N PRO A 57 -14.41 -4.62 6.48
CA PRO A 57 -15.56 -4.63 7.38
C PRO A 57 -16.71 -5.54 6.94
N GLN A 58 -16.72 -5.99 5.69
CA GLN A 58 -17.74 -6.91 5.15
C GLN A 58 -17.35 -8.38 5.27
N ASP A 59 -16.15 -8.70 5.78
CA ASP A 59 -15.76 -10.08 6.02
C ASP A 59 -16.49 -10.67 7.22
N LYS A 60 -16.63 -12.00 7.21
CA LYS A 60 -17.35 -12.75 8.26
C LYS A 60 -16.81 -12.47 9.66
N ASP A 61 -15.50 -12.24 9.76
CA ASP A 61 -14.78 -11.90 10.99
C ASP A 61 -13.76 -10.79 10.65
N PRO A 62 -14.17 -9.51 10.70
CA PRO A 62 -13.34 -8.40 10.25
C PRO A 62 -12.23 -8.13 11.27
N GLN A 63 -10.99 -8.30 10.83
CA GLN A 63 -9.80 -8.09 11.64
C GLN A 63 -8.99 -6.91 11.09
N LYS A 64 -8.50 -6.05 12.00
CA LYS A 64 -7.53 -5.02 11.66
C LYS A 64 -6.15 -5.64 11.53
N LYS A 65 -5.44 -5.34 10.45
CA LYS A 65 -4.05 -5.77 10.24
C LYS A 65 -3.19 -4.56 9.89
N THR A 66 -2.06 -4.43 10.58
CA THR A 66 -1.07 -3.39 10.35
C THR A 66 0.08 -3.94 9.53
N PHE A 67 0.55 -3.12 8.59
CA PHE A 67 1.63 -3.40 7.66
C PHE A 67 2.64 -2.24 7.69
N GLY A 68 3.93 -2.57 7.54
CA GLY A 68 5.04 -1.63 7.59
C GLY A 68 5.93 -1.71 6.36
N VAL A 69 7.10 -1.07 6.44
CA VAL A 69 8.06 -0.96 5.33
C VAL A 69 8.43 -2.32 4.73
N GLY A 70 8.33 -2.42 3.41
CA GLY A 70 8.60 -3.64 2.64
C GLY A 70 7.38 -4.53 2.43
N ASP A 71 6.30 -4.33 3.21
CA ASP A 71 5.06 -5.07 3.02
C ASP A 71 4.36 -4.64 1.72
N ARG A 72 3.74 -5.63 1.07
CA ARG A 72 2.81 -5.46 -0.04
C ARG A 72 1.40 -5.81 0.44
N ILE A 73 0.44 -4.96 0.10
CA ILE A 73 -0.98 -5.21 0.35
C ILE A 73 -1.72 -5.12 -0.98
N ASP A 74 -2.29 -6.23 -1.42
CA ASP A 74 -3.23 -6.27 -2.53
C ASP A 74 -4.66 -6.18 -1.98
N VAL A 75 -5.50 -5.36 -2.62
CA VAL A 75 -6.92 -5.22 -2.33
C VAL A 75 -7.70 -5.55 -3.59
N ASP A 76 -8.47 -6.64 -3.55
CA ASP A 76 -9.25 -7.11 -4.70
C ASP A 76 -10.24 -6.05 -5.20
N ALA A 77 -10.57 -6.12 -6.49
CA ALA A 77 -11.62 -5.30 -7.07
C ALA A 77 -12.94 -5.45 -6.28
N ASP A 78 -13.63 -4.33 -6.10
CA ASP A 78 -14.89 -4.17 -5.35
C ASP A 78 -14.82 -4.59 -3.87
N LYS A 79 -13.63 -4.91 -3.33
CA LYS A 79 -13.45 -5.22 -1.92
C LYS A 79 -13.57 -3.96 -1.07
N VAL A 80 -14.59 -3.92 -0.20
CA VAL A 80 -14.74 -2.82 0.76
C VAL A 80 -13.67 -2.93 1.83
N HIS A 81 -12.91 -1.86 2.00
CA HIS A 81 -11.84 -1.75 2.98
C HIS A 81 -11.85 -0.38 3.67
N GLU A 82 -11.28 -0.35 4.86
CA GLU A 82 -11.19 0.80 5.74
C GLU A 82 -9.74 0.92 6.24
N VAL A 83 -9.19 2.13 6.25
CA VAL A 83 -7.75 2.34 6.42
C VAL A 83 -7.44 3.39 7.49
N TRP A 84 -6.45 3.10 8.33
CA TRP A 84 -5.86 4.02 9.30
C TRP A 84 -4.35 4.13 9.05
N ILE A 85 -3.87 5.35 8.94
CA ILE A 85 -2.45 5.65 8.76
C ILE A 85 -1.80 5.86 10.12
N GLY A 86 -0.60 5.29 10.31
CA GLY A 86 0.15 5.39 11.55
C GLY A 86 0.50 6.82 11.97
N VAL A 87 0.98 6.95 13.20
CA VAL A 87 1.30 8.24 13.84
C VAL A 87 2.43 9.01 13.15
N GLU A 88 3.24 8.35 12.32
CA GLU A 88 4.32 8.99 11.55
C GLU A 88 3.94 9.29 10.09
N GLY A 89 2.70 9.04 9.70
CA GLY A 89 2.27 9.02 8.30
C GLY A 89 2.69 7.72 7.59
N CYS A 90 2.36 7.59 6.31
CA CYS A 90 2.77 6.43 5.52
C CYS A 90 3.05 6.84 4.07
N THR A 91 4.14 6.35 3.51
CA THR A 91 4.50 6.53 2.09
C THR A 91 4.59 5.19 1.43
N TYR A 92 3.93 5.03 0.30
CA TYR A 92 3.84 3.78 -0.43
C TYR A 92 3.71 4.01 -1.92
N VAL A 93 4.02 2.97 -2.71
CA VAL A 93 3.71 2.95 -4.13
C VAL A 93 2.36 2.29 -4.32
N ILE A 94 1.47 2.96 -5.03
CA ILE A 94 0.17 2.45 -5.45
C ILE A 94 0.28 1.95 -6.88
N GLY A 95 -0.31 0.79 -7.16
CA GLY A 95 -0.60 0.32 -8.50
C GLY A 95 -2.10 0.05 -8.66
N GLU A 96 -2.68 0.47 -9.79
CA GLU A 96 -4.08 0.24 -10.19
C GLU A 96 -4.24 0.01 -11.71
#